data_AF-A0A1R1Y4S2-F1
#
_entry.id   AF-A0A1R1Y4S2-F1
#
_cell.length_a   1.000
_cell.length_b   1.000
_cell.length_c   1.000
_cell.angle_alpha   90.00
_cell.angle_beta   90.00
_cell.angle_gamma   90.00
#
_symmetry.space_group_name_H-M   'P 1'
#
loop_
_entity.id
_entity.type
_entity.pdbx_description
1 polymer ?
#
loop_
_entity_poly.entity_id
_entity_poly.type
_entity_poly.pdbx_seq_one_letter_code
_entity_poly.pdbx_strand_id
1 'polypeptide(L)'
;MSKLIFRPILNSNLGKVSVPGGRVYSTIKSDGDDVQSFVPGKKGYSPQFPPPKNWPAAPKPKKNIKTPDDVPPPSPVQSKSADPNKPAFSYKLEMKKLRYQYYKDSLAKGVERKAMIEKNIELKNIERKKQIAEHLSKTKDYIEKVMSDPYSSYNVLNPQGQTVLSMPSKEGAENKTASVSDSNTGEVPTETLLSSSEKPSKETIKEVNQTLSGSTGKIRPPRVSVSYPIEENKKVAAIRKQRRDAIEAEKRQKRLEDLVNLYHSSSNFITLDNLDYKISEFFSSASDTNYMTLDELIVSRNENGGLITPSETLNRTVQLRNALNSTFGSNEKIGLERIIEWSNKKNKLDA
;
A
#
# COMPACT_ATOMS: atom_id res chain seq x y z
N MET A 1 4.07 59.27 6.20
CA MET A 1 3.96 58.25 7.26
C MET A 1 2.80 57.31 6.94
N SER A 2 3.02 56.25 6.16
CA SER A 2 1.99 55.27 5.82
C SER A 2 2.21 53.99 6.65
N LYS A 3 1.14 53.54 7.32
CA LYS A 3 1.14 52.30 8.10
C LYS A 3 1.03 51.11 7.14
N LEU A 4 2.12 50.36 6.99
CA LEU A 4 2.14 49.07 6.31
C LEU A 4 1.43 48.03 7.17
N ILE A 5 0.27 47.59 6.73
CA ILE A 5 -0.48 46.49 7.34
C ILE A 5 0.07 45.17 6.78
N PHE A 6 0.88 44.48 7.57
CA PHE A 6 1.34 43.12 7.29
C PHE A 6 0.16 42.15 7.45
N ARG A 7 -0.26 41.49 6.36
CA ARG A 7 -1.13 40.32 6.43
C ARG A 7 -0.27 39.05 6.39
N PRO A 8 -0.39 38.13 7.36
CA PRO A 8 0.31 36.86 7.30
C PRO A 8 -0.36 35.94 6.26
N ILE A 9 0.45 35.44 5.34
CA ILE A 9 0.07 34.40 4.38
C ILE A 9 -0.07 33.09 5.17
N LEU A 10 -1.31 32.63 5.35
CA LEU A 10 -1.61 31.31 5.90
C LEU A 10 -1.12 30.24 4.94
N ASN A 11 -0.06 29.55 5.34
CA ASN A 11 0.39 28.30 4.75
C ASN A 11 -0.72 27.25 4.82
N SER A 12 -1.38 26.99 3.69
CA SER A 12 -2.25 25.82 3.54
C SER A 12 -1.39 24.56 3.41
N ASN A 13 -1.01 24.00 4.55
CA ASN A 13 -0.54 22.63 4.68
C ASN A 13 -1.64 21.69 4.18
N LEU A 14 -1.53 21.22 2.94
CA LEU A 14 -2.26 20.05 2.45
C LEU A 14 -1.74 18.83 3.23
N GLY A 15 -2.48 18.48 4.28
CA GLY A 15 -2.23 17.36 5.15
C GLY A 15 -2.15 16.05 4.36
N LYS A 16 -0.95 15.49 4.26
CA LYS A 16 -0.79 14.04 4.12
C LYS A 16 -1.14 13.40 5.45
N VAL A 17 -2.43 13.18 5.66
CA VAL A 17 -2.91 12.27 6.70
C VAL A 17 -2.47 10.87 6.28
N SER A 18 -1.33 10.44 6.81
CA SER A 18 -1.00 9.02 6.91
C SER A 18 -2.09 8.39 7.77
N VAL A 19 -3.02 7.69 7.14
CA VAL A 19 -3.99 6.84 7.82
C VAL A 19 -3.24 5.54 8.17
N PRO A 20 -2.94 5.26 9.44
CA PRO A 20 -2.37 3.98 9.81
C PRO A 20 -3.48 2.93 9.78
N GLY A 21 -3.26 1.85 9.03
CA GLY A 21 -3.99 0.60 9.23
C GLY A 21 -5.44 0.58 8.72
N GLY A 22 -5.65 0.95 7.45
CA GLY A 22 -6.85 0.54 6.76
C GLY A 22 -6.96 -0.98 6.75
N ARG A 23 -7.82 -1.55 7.61
CA ARG A 23 -8.24 -2.95 7.50
C ARG A 23 -8.78 -3.15 6.10
N VAL A 24 -8.04 -3.91 5.30
CA VAL A 24 -8.52 -4.41 4.01
C VAL A 24 -9.63 -5.41 4.33
N TYR A 25 -10.88 -4.94 4.36
CA TYR A 25 -12.02 -5.83 4.34
C TYR A 25 -12.06 -6.44 2.93
N SER A 26 -11.56 -7.66 2.79
CA SER A 26 -11.81 -8.49 1.62
C SER A 26 -13.30 -8.84 1.58
N THR A 27 -14.13 -7.98 1.01
CA THR A 27 -15.49 -8.34 0.62
C THR A 27 -15.41 -8.94 -0.78
N ILE A 28 -14.91 -10.17 -0.89
CA ILE A 28 -15.30 -11.04 -2.00
C ILE A 28 -16.76 -11.37 -1.69
N LYS A 29 -17.67 -10.63 -2.31
CA LYS A 29 -19.09 -10.98 -2.30
C LYS A 29 -19.26 -12.00 -3.40
N SER A 30 -19.56 -13.24 -3.02
CA SER A 30 -20.06 -14.24 -3.95
C SER A 30 -21.42 -13.77 -4.44
N ASP A 31 -21.53 -13.50 -5.73
CA ASP A 31 -22.81 -13.35 -6.43
C ASP A 31 -23.53 -14.71 -6.36
N GLY A 32 -24.41 -14.89 -5.37
CA GLY A 32 -25.10 -16.17 -5.21
C GLY A 32 -26.10 -16.25 -4.06
N ASP A 33 -25.79 -15.70 -2.88
CA ASP A 33 -26.63 -15.89 -1.69
C ASP A 33 -27.02 -14.57 -1.03
N ASP A 34 -27.88 -13.80 -1.71
CA ASP A 34 -28.56 -12.62 -1.15
C ASP A 34 -29.81 -13.00 -0.33
N VAL A 35 -29.77 -14.15 0.35
CA VAL A 35 -30.77 -14.53 1.36
C VAL A 35 -30.17 -14.30 2.75
N GLN A 36 -30.44 -13.11 3.29
CA GLN A 36 -30.68 -12.85 4.71
C GLN A 36 -29.90 -13.71 5.73
N SER A 37 -28.57 -13.69 5.69
CA SER A 37 -27.79 -14.24 6.80
C SER A 37 -27.69 -13.20 7.92
N PHE A 38 -28.53 -13.36 8.94
CA PHE A 38 -28.26 -12.78 10.25
C PHE A 38 -26.86 -13.26 10.69
N VAL A 39 -25.96 -12.33 10.96
CA VAL A 39 -24.65 -12.63 11.52
C VAL A 39 -24.66 -12.15 12.97
N PRO A 40 -24.73 -13.07 13.95
CA PRO A 40 -24.77 -12.72 15.37
C PRO A 40 -23.69 -11.69 15.73
N GLY A 41 -24.11 -10.57 16.31
CA GLY A 41 -23.22 -9.48 16.73
C GLY A 41 -22.59 -8.64 15.62
N LYS A 42 -22.93 -8.86 14.34
CA LYS A 42 -22.37 -8.09 13.21
C LYS A 42 -23.42 -7.45 12.31
N LYS A 43 -24.42 -8.20 11.83
CA LYS A 43 -25.38 -7.72 10.80
C LYS A 43 -26.75 -8.40 10.93
N GLY A 44 -27.81 -7.65 10.61
CA GLY A 44 -29.19 -8.14 10.55
C GLY A 44 -29.88 -8.17 11.91
N TYR A 45 -31.21 -8.26 11.88
CA TYR A 45 -32.01 -8.55 13.07
C TYR A 45 -31.91 -10.04 13.39
N SER A 46 -31.86 -10.37 14.69
CA SER A 46 -31.92 -11.76 15.13
C SER A 46 -33.26 -12.38 14.72
N PRO A 47 -33.31 -13.66 14.32
CA PRO A 47 -34.56 -14.34 13.98
C PRO A 47 -35.63 -14.26 15.10
N GLN A 48 -35.19 -14.15 16.35
CA GLN A 48 -36.09 -14.07 17.52
C GLN A 48 -36.58 -12.65 17.84
N PHE A 49 -35.93 -11.62 17.27
CA PHE A 49 -36.25 -10.22 17.53
C PHE A 49 -36.62 -9.55 16.20
N PRO A 50 -37.92 -9.55 15.83
CA PRO A 50 -38.33 -8.95 14.56
C PRO A 50 -37.98 -7.46 14.53
N PRO A 51 -37.76 -6.89 13.33
CA PRO A 51 -37.54 -5.46 13.20
C PRO A 51 -38.76 -4.68 13.72
N PRO A 52 -38.57 -3.41 14.13
CA PRO A 52 -39.68 -2.53 14.49
C PRO A 52 -40.72 -2.42 13.37
N LYS A 53 -41.97 -2.14 13.75
CA LYS A 53 -43.07 -1.95 12.80
C LYS A 53 -42.65 -0.92 11.72
N ASN A 54 -42.85 -1.28 10.45
CA ASN A 54 -42.47 -0.52 9.24
C ASN A 54 -40.97 -0.51 8.86
N TRP A 55 -40.11 -1.28 9.54
CA TRP A 55 -38.71 -1.44 9.13
C TRP A 55 -38.51 -2.76 8.37
N PRO A 56 -37.80 -2.76 7.23
CA PRO A 56 -37.48 -4.00 6.54
C PRO A 56 -36.46 -4.80 7.34
N ALA A 57 -36.68 -6.11 7.49
CA ALA A 57 -35.76 -7.02 8.18
C ALA A 57 -34.37 -7.09 7.53
N ALA A 58 -34.33 -6.90 6.21
CA ALA A 58 -33.10 -6.84 5.42
C ALA A 58 -32.82 -5.41 4.94
N PRO A 59 -31.55 -5.00 4.89
CA PRO A 59 -31.18 -3.79 4.16
C PRO A 59 -31.56 -3.95 2.68
N LYS A 60 -32.00 -2.86 2.05
CA LYS A 60 -32.31 -2.87 0.62
C LYS A 60 -31.08 -3.30 -0.18
N PRO A 61 -31.21 -4.19 -1.17
CA PRO A 61 -30.09 -4.60 -2.00
C PRO A 61 -29.46 -3.37 -2.65
N LYS A 62 -28.14 -3.36 -2.77
CA LYS A 62 -27.45 -2.27 -3.47
C LYS A 62 -27.85 -2.35 -4.94
N LYS A 63 -28.29 -1.24 -5.52
CA LYS A 63 -28.61 -1.19 -6.95
C LYS A 63 -27.34 -1.57 -7.74
N ASN A 64 -27.47 -2.52 -8.66
CA ASN A 64 -26.38 -2.89 -9.55
C ASN A 64 -25.93 -1.66 -10.35
N ILE A 65 -24.62 -1.57 -10.57
CA ILE A 65 -24.05 -0.47 -11.33
C ILE A 65 -24.46 -0.68 -12.78
N LYS A 66 -25.16 0.32 -13.35
CA LYS A 66 -25.66 0.27 -14.73
C LYS A 66 -24.51 -0.02 -15.69
N THR A 67 -24.73 -0.96 -16.59
CA THR A 67 -23.80 -1.21 -17.70
C THR A 67 -24.09 -0.24 -18.85
N PRO A 68 -23.16 -0.06 -19.80
CA PRO A 68 -23.40 0.74 -21.00
C PRO A 68 -24.61 0.25 -21.81
N ASP A 69 -24.92 -1.04 -21.73
CA ASP A 69 -26.02 -1.67 -22.47
C ASP A 69 -27.39 -1.45 -21.79
N ASP A 70 -27.39 -1.19 -20.48
CA ASP A 70 -28.60 -0.81 -19.71
C ASP A 70 -29.04 0.64 -19.96
N VAL A 71 -28.24 1.42 -20.69
CA VAL A 71 -28.59 2.80 -21.03
C VAL A 71 -29.63 2.77 -22.14
N PRO A 72 -30.82 3.39 -21.95
CA PRO A 72 -31.84 3.41 -22.99
C PRO A 72 -31.27 4.05 -24.27
N PRO A 73 -31.76 3.65 -25.46
CA PRO A 73 -31.34 4.25 -26.71
C PRO A 73 -31.64 5.76 -26.72
N PRO A 74 -30.89 6.55 -27.50
CA PRO A 74 -31.14 7.98 -27.59
C PRO A 74 -32.59 8.22 -28.03
N SER A 75 -33.24 9.21 -27.41
CA SER A 75 -34.61 9.61 -27.74
C SER A 75 -34.75 9.92 -29.24
N PRO A 76 -35.90 9.66 -29.88
CA PRO A 76 -36.11 9.97 -31.31
C PRO A 76 -35.89 11.44 -31.69
N VAL A 77 -35.92 12.35 -30.70
CA VAL A 77 -35.60 13.77 -30.91
C VAL A 77 -34.09 13.98 -31.09
N GLN A 78 -33.25 13.16 -30.45
CA GLN A 78 -31.80 13.21 -30.60
C GLN A 78 -31.33 12.65 -31.94
N SER A 79 -32.11 11.82 -32.64
CA SER A 79 -31.74 11.34 -33.98
C SER A 79 -32.02 12.36 -35.10
N LYS A 80 -32.76 13.43 -34.81
CA LYS A 80 -33.03 14.50 -35.80
C LYS A 80 -31.75 15.31 -36.09
N SER A 81 -31.61 15.74 -37.34
CA SER A 81 -30.61 16.72 -37.75
C SER A 81 -30.92 18.09 -37.14
N ALA A 82 -29.90 18.92 -36.96
CA ALA A 82 -30.07 20.27 -36.46
C ALA A 82 -30.73 21.16 -37.53
N ASP A 83 -31.84 21.83 -37.19
CA ASP A 83 -32.48 22.81 -38.08
C ASP A 83 -31.66 24.12 -38.07
N PRO A 84 -31.15 24.61 -39.22
CA PRO A 84 -30.35 25.83 -39.27
C PRO A 84 -31.16 27.09 -38.93
N ASN A 85 -32.49 27.04 -39.08
CA ASN A 85 -33.39 28.16 -38.81
C ASN A 85 -33.66 28.39 -37.31
N LYS A 86 -33.19 27.49 -36.42
CA LYS A 86 -33.44 27.56 -34.97
C LYS A 86 -32.15 27.29 -34.18
N PRO A 87 -31.21 28.25 -34.12
CA PRO A 87 -29.87 28.04 -33.53
C PRO A 87 -29.91 27.69 -32.03
N ALA A 88 -30.88 28.22 -31.27
CA ALA A 88 -31.03 27.87 -29.87
C ALA A 88 -31.52 26.43 -29.65
N PHE A 89 -32.29 25.89 -30.60
CA PHE A 89 -32.78 24.52 -30.54
C PHE A 89 -31.70 23.53 -30.97
N SER A 90 -30.96 23.83 -32.04
CA SER A 90 -29.83 23.00 -32.50
C SER A 90 -28.78 22.85 -31.39
N TYR A 91 -28.39 23.96 -30.74
CA TYR A 91 -27.44 23.93 -29.63
C TYR A 91 -27.92 23.03 -28.48
N LYS A 92 -29.20 23.14 -28.07
CA LYS A 92 -29.76 22.27 -27.02
C LYS A 92 -29.76 20.80 -27.43
N LEU A 93 -30.02 20.51 -28.70
CA LEU A 93 -30.01 19.15 -29.25
C LEU A 93 -28.59 18.57 -29.27
N GLU A 94 -27.59 19.36 -29.70
CA GLU A 94 -26.17 19.00 -29.65
C GLU A 94 -25.70 18.73 -28.22
N MET A 95 -26.00 19.63 -27.29
CA MET A 95 -25.67 19.43 -25.88
C MET A 95 -26.33 18.17 -25.29
N LYS A 96 -27.55 17.83 -25.73
CA LYS A 96 -28.23 16.59 -25.31
C LYS A 96 -27.56 15.35 -25.90
N LYS A 97 -27.07 15.40 -27.14
CA LYS A 97 -26.28 14.31 -27.76
C LYS A 97 -24.95 14.12 -27.02
N LEU A 98 -24.24 15.21 -26.77
CA LEU A 98 -22.96 15.22 -26.07
C LEU A 98 -23.09 14.62 -24.66
N ARG A 99 -24.08 15.08 -23.86
CA ARG A 99 -24.34 14.50 -22.52
C ARG A 99 -24.61 13.00 -22.56
N TYR A 100 -25.35 12.52 -23.57
CA TYR A 100 -25.64 11.09 -23.72
C TYR A 100 -24.37 10.29 -24.01
N GLN A 101 -23.52 10.77 -24.93
CA GLN A 101 -22.24 10.16 -25.24
C GLN A 101 -21.32 10.09 -24.02
N TYR A 102 -21.12 11.21 -23.33
CA TYR A 102 -20.29 11.25 -22.12
C TYR A 102 -20.79 10.31 -21.02
N TYR A 103 -22.11 10.20 -20.87
CA TYR A 103 -22.69 9.28 -19.90
C TYR A 103 -22.40 7.81 -20.26
N LYS A 104 -22.57 7.43 -21.54
CA LYS A 104 -22.25 6.08 -22.04
C LYS A 104 -20.76 5.76 -21.87
N ASP A 105 -19.88 6.69 -22.26
CA ASP A 105 -18.43 6.53 -22.14
C ASP A 105 -17.98 6.44 -20.68
N SER A 106 -18.59 7.23 -19.78
CA SER A 106 -18.31 7.17 -18.34
C SER A 106 -18.69 5.81 -17.74
N LEU A 107 -19.77 5.19 -18.21
CA LEU A 107 -20.15 3.84 -17.77
C LEU A 107 -19.18 2.79 -18.33
N ALA A 108 -18.80 2.89 -19.60
CA ALA A 108 -17.85 1.98 -20.24
C ALA A 108 -16.49 2.00 -19.52
N LYS A 109 -15.93 3.19 -19.29
CA LYS A 109 -14.70 3.37 -18.49
C LYS A 109 -14.84 2.85 -17.06
N GLY A 110 -16.04 2.95 -16.49
CA GLY A 110 -16.35 2.40 -15.17
C GLY A 110 -16.26 0.87 -15.14
N VAL A 111 -16.75 0.19 -16.17
CA VAL A 111 -16.66 -1.26 -16.33
C VAL A 111 -15.21 -1.70 -16.55
N GLU A 112 -14.49 -1.04 -17.46
CA GLU A 112 -13.06 -1.31 -17.72
C GLU A 112 -12.21 -1.18 -16.46
N ARG A 113 -12.42 -0.09 -15.69
CA ARG A 113 -11.68 0.13 -14.43
C ARG A 113 -11.94 -0.98 -13.43
N LYS A 114 -13.18 -1.46 -13.30
CA LYS A 114 -13.49 -2.58 -12.41
C LYS A 114 -12.80 -3.87 -12.86
N ALA A 115 -12.84 -4.17 -14.15
CA ALA A 115 -12.17 -5.35 -14.70
C ALA A 115 -10.64 -5.30 -14.46
N MET A 116 -10.02 -4.11 -14.59
CA MET A 116 -8.60 -3.95 -14.24
C MET A 116 -8.34 -4.14 -12.74
N ILE A 117 -9.21 -3.62 -11.88
CA ILE A 117 -9.09 -3.80 -10.42
C ILE A 117 -9.19 -5.28 -10.06
N GLU A 118 -10.15 -6.00 -10.65
CA GLU A 118 -10.37 -7.42 -10.42
C GLU A 118 -9.16 -8.25 -10.85
N LYS A 119 -8.65 -8.04 -12.07
CA LYS A 119 -7.40 -8.67 -12.55
C LYS A 119 -6.22 -8.39 -11.61
N ASN A 120 -6.07 -7.16 -11.12
CA ASN A 120 -5.00 -6.80 -10.18
C ASN A 120 -5.15 -7.51 -8.82
N ILE A 121 -6.38 -7.70 -8.35
CA ILE A 121 -6.66 -8.45 -7.12
C ILE A 121 -6.32 -9.93 -7.31
N GLU A 122 -6.70 -10.50 -8.46
CA GLU A 122 -6.37 -11.90 -8.81
C GLU A 122 -4.86 -12.14 -8.85
N LEU A 123 -4.10 -11.27 -9.53
CA LEU A 123 -2.64 -11.36 -9.59
C LEU A 123 -2.01 -11.32 -8.20
N LYS A 124 -2.44 -10.39 -7.34
CA LYS A 124 -1.97 -10.31 -5.95
C LYS A 124 -2.33 -11.55 -5.13
N ASN A 125 -3.50 -12.13 -5.35
CA ASN A 125 -3.91 -13.35 -4.68
C ASN A 125 -3.05 -14.55 -5.11
N ILE A 126 -2.71 -14.64 -6.41
CA ILE A 126 -1.81 -15.67 -6.94
C ILE A 126 -0.42 -15.51 -6.32
N GLU A 127 0.13 -14.30 -6.27
CA GLU A 127 1.43 -14.02 -5.65
C GLU A 127 1.44 -14.40 -4.16
N ARG A 128 0.38 -14.01 -3.43
CA ARG A 128 0.23 -14.37 -2.01
C ARG A 128 0.18 -15.88 -1.81
N LYS A 129 -0.52 -16.62 -2.68
CA LYS A 129 -0.55 -18.10 -2.62
C LYS A 129 0.85 -18.69 -2.87
N LYS A 130 1.62 -18.15 -3.81
CA LYS A 130 3.01 -18.57 -4.05
C LYS A 130 3.90 -18.33 -2.83
N GLN A 131 3.82 -17.15 -2.22
CA GLN A 131 4.58 -16.82 -1.01
C GLN A 131 4.23 -17.74 0.17
N ILE A 132 2.93 -18.06 0.35
CA ILE A 132 2.50 -19.02 1.38
C ILE A 132 3.06 -20.41 1.09
N ALA A 133 3.02 -20.87 -0.17
CA ALA A 133 3.55 -22.18 -0.54
C ALA A 133 5.07 -22.26 -0.33
N GLU A 134 5.82 -21.23 -0.69
CA GLU A 134 7.27 -21.13 -0.47
C GLU A 134 7.61 -21.10 1.03
N HIS A 135 6.83 -20.37 1.83
CA HIS A 135 7.01 -20.40 3.28
C HIS A 135 6.75 -21.80 3.85
N LEU A 136 5.70 -22.48 3.37
CA LEU A 136 5.38 -23.84 3.80
C LEU A 136 6.48 -24.83 3.40
N SER A 137 7.08 -24.72 2.21
CA SER A 137 8.21 -25.57 1.82
C SER A 137 9.43 -25.31 2.71
N LYS A 138 9.81 -24.05 2.92
CA LYS A 138 10.91 -23.70 3.84
C LYS A 138 10.70 -24.22 5.25
N THR A 139 9.47 -24.18 5.77
CA THR A 139 9.17 -24.76 7.09
C THR A 139 9.29 -26.28 7.09
N LYS A 140 8.90 -26.96 6.01
CA LYS A 140 9.07 -28.42 5.89
C LYS A 140 10.55 -28.79 5.84
N ASP A 141 11.32 -28.11 4.99
CA ASP A 141 12.77 -28.34 4.86
C ASP A 141 13.49 -28.08 6.19
N TYR A 142 13.09 -27.03 6.92
CA TYR A 142 13.60 -26.74 8.25
C TYR A 142 13.26 -27.86 9.24
N ILE A 143 12.00 -28.31 9.28
CA ILE A 143 11.58 -29.41 10.16
C ILE A 143 12.35 -30.69 9.81
N GLU A 144 12.50 -31.03 8.54
CA GLU A 144 13.24 -32.21 8.08
C GLU A 144 14.73 -32.12 8.50
N LYS A 145 15.35 -30.96 8.35
CA LYS A 145 16.72 -30.72 8.80
C LYS A 145 16.87 -30.82 10.32
N VAL A 146 15.91 -30.28 11.07
CA VAL A 146 15.87 -30.34 12.55
C VAL A 146 15.63 -31.77 13.05
N MET A 147 14.83 -32.56 12.34
CA MET A 147 14.54 -33.96 12.69
C MET A 147 15.68 -34.91 12.32
N SER A 148 16.37 -34.67 11.21
CA SER A 148 17.50 -35.50 10.75
C SER A 148 18.79 -35.23 11.51
N ASP A 149 18.98 -34.02 12.05
CA ASP A 149 20.15 -33.69 12.88
C ASP A 149 20.00 -34.28 14.30
N PRO A 150 20.82 -35.29 14.68
CA PRO A 150 20.75 -35.89 16.02
C PRO A 150 21.13 -34.91 17.14
N TYR A 151 21.82 -33.81 16.83
CA TYR A 151 22.24 -32.79 17.79
C TYR A 151 21.40 -31.50 17.74
N SER A 152 20.34 -31.50 16.93
CA SER A 152 19.35 -30.43 16.92
C SER A 152 18.73 -30.23 18.30
N SER A 153 18.48 -28.99 18.71
CA SER A 153 17.87 -28.65 20.00
C SER A 153 16.54 -29.36 20.26
N TYR A 154 15.82 -29.74 19.20
CA TYR A 154 14.57 -30.50 19.30
C TYR A 154 14.80 -31.98 19.62
N ASN A 155 15.86 -32.59 19.08
CA ASN A 155 16.22 -33.99 19.34
C ASN A 155 17.05 -34.16 20.61
N VAL A 156 17.80 -33.12 21.02
CA VAL A 156 18.59 -33.11 22.25
C VAL A 156 17.69 -33.03 23.49
N LEU A 157 16.50 -32.44 23.41
CA LEU A 157 15.48 -32.52 24.47
C LEU A 157 14.31 -33.38 24.00
N ASN A 158 14.30 -34.67 24.36
CA ASN A 158 13.06 -35.41 24.29
C ASN A 158 12.00 -34.74 25.20
N PRO A 159 10.68 -34.82 24.89
CA PRO A 159 9.63 -34.31 25.78
C PRO A 159 9.63 -34.98 27.17
N GLN A 160 10.36 -36.09 27.32
CA GLN A 160 10.63 -36.77 28.59
C GLN A 160 11.87 -36.22 29.34
N GLY A 161 12.54 -35.18 28.82
CA GLY A 161 13.68 -34.51 29.47
C GLY A 161 15.01 -35.26 29.41
N GLN A 162 15.09 -36.39 28.70
CA GLN A 162 16.33 -37.14 28.51
C GLN A 162 17.13 -36.60 27.33
N THR A 163 18.39 -36.26 27.57
CA THR A 163 19.32 -35.80 26.54
C THR A 163 20.05 -36.98 25.89
N VAL A 164 20.30 -36.92 24.57
CA VAL A 164 21.10 -37.95 23.87
C VAL A 164 22.51 -38.09 24.50
N LEU A 165 23.01 -37.03 25.14
CA LEU A 165 24.26 -36.98 25.91
C LEU A 165 24.21 -37.73 27.26
N SER A 166 23.04 -38.13 27.76
CA SER A 166 22.90 -38.85 29.03
C SER A 166 22.85 -40.37 28.89
N MET A 167 22.98 -40.91 27.68
CA MET A 167 23.17 -42.36 27.49
C MET A 167 24.66 -42.68 27.66
N PRO A 168 25.10 -43.33 28.75
CA PRO A 168 26.48 -43.78 28.85
C PRO A 168 26.76 -44.80 27.75
N SER A 169 27.78 -44.54 26.95
CA SER A 169 28.34 -45.49 25.98
C SER A 169 28.78 -46.76 26.73
N LYS A 170 27.91 -47.77 26.74
CA LYS A 170 28.30 -49.14 27.09
C LYS A 170 29.10 -49.72 25.93
N GLU A 171 30.38 -49.37 25.88
CA GLU A 171 31.38 -50.28 25.32
C GLU A 171 31.54 -51.44 26.32
N GLY A 172 31.20 -52.65 25.88
CA GLY A 172 31.44 -53.88 26.63
C GLY A 172 30.26 -54.83 26.73
N ALA A 173 29.82 -55.41 25.60
CA ALA A 173 29.21 -56.74 25.57
C ALA A 173 29.32 -57.32 24.16
N GLU A 174 30.32 -58.17 23.97
CA GLU A 174 30.50 -58.97 22.76
C GLU A 174 29.41 -60.06 22.63
N ASN A 175 29.02 -60.28 21.37
CA ASN A 175 28.62 -61.53 20.73
C ASN A 175 27.33 -62.26 21.16
N LYS A 176 26.34 -62.26 20.24
CA LYS A 176 25.85 -63.51 19.64
C LYS A 176 25.13 -63.28 18.30
N THR A 177 25.67 -63.96 17.29
CA THR A 177 25.21 -64.14 15.92
C THR A 177 23.98 -65.06 15.81
N ALA A 178 23.03 -64.69 14.94
CA ALA A 178 22.21 -65.55 14.05
C ALA A 178 21.28 -64.61 13.25
N SER A 179 21.55 -64.23 12.00
CA SER A 179 21.43 -64.97 10.74
C SER A 179 19.98 -65.37 10.37
N VAL A 180 19.53 -64.94 9.17
CA VAL A 180 18.54 -65.59 8.27
C VAL A 180 17.06 -65.37 8.68
N SER A 181 16.09 -64.97 7.86
CA SER A 181 15.96 -64.62 6.43
C SER A 181 14.51 -64.11 6.17
N ASP A 182 14.36 -63.35 5.09
CA ASP A 182 13.25 -63.35 4.10
C ASP A 182 11.79 -62.99 4.46
N SER A 183 11.31 -62.01 3.67
CA SER A 183 9.99 -61.87 3.05
C SER A 183 8.72 -62.00 3.90
N ASN A 184 7.92 -60.92 3.97
CA ASN A 184 6.62 -60.95 3.31
C ASN A 184 5.94 -59.57 3.26
N THR A 185 5.52 -59.24 2.04
CA THR A 185 4.40 -58.37 1.67
C THR A 185 3.14 -58.66 2.47
N GLY A 186 2.40 -57.62 2.88
CA GLY A 186 1.06 -57.79 3.46
C GLY A 186 0.44 -56.51 3.99
N GLU A 187 -0.63 -56.11 3.34
CA GLU A 187 -1.53 -54.99 3.60
C GLU A 187 -2.32 -55.08 4.93
N VAL A 188 -2.58 -53.92 5.56
CA VAL A 188 -3.83 -53.51 6.28
C VAL A 188 -4.12 -54.19 7.65
N PRO A 189 -5.02 -53.70 8.54
CA PRO A 189 -5.32 -52.38 9.12
C PRO A 189 -5.08 -52.33 10.65
N THR A 190 -4.89 -51.14 11.23
CA THR A 190 -4.96 -50.95 12.71
C THR A 190 -6.36 -50.51 13.13
N GLU A 191 -7.17 -51.47 13.59
CA GLU A 191 -8.24 -51.23 14.56
C GLU A 191 -7.88 -51.86 15.91
N THR A 192 -8.36 -51.20 16.97
CA THR A 192 -8.70 -51.71 18.31
C THR A 192 -7.64 -51.90 19.42
N LEU A 193 -8.04 -51.38 20.60
CA LEU A 193 -7.63 -51.62 22.00
C LEU A 193 -6.44 -50.79 22.51
N LEU A 194 -6.48 -50.03 23.62
CA LEU A 194 -7.32 -50.00 24.84
C LEU A 194 -7.58 -48.51 25.22
N SER A 195 -8.75 -48.03 25.65
CA SER A 195 -9.65 -48.41 26.77
C SER A 195 -8.99 -48.44 28.15
N SER A 196 -8.79 -47.27 28.76
CA SER A 196 -8.92 -47.11 30.22
C SER A 196 -9.85 -45.93 30.52
N SER A 197 -11.01 -46.27 31.08
CA SER A 197 -12.03 -45.36 31.54
C SER A 197 -11.80 -45.05 33.03
N GLU A 198 -11.55 -43.80 33.35
CA GLU A 198 -11.87 -43.25 34.67
C GLU A 198 -12.75 -42.02 34.46
N LYS A 199 -14.01 -42.13 34.89
CA LYS A 199 -15.01 -41.07 34.84
C LYS A 199 -14.80 -40.15 36.04
N PRO A 200 -14.47 -38.86 35.88
CA PRO A 200 -14.69 -37.90 36.95
C PRO A 200 -16.20 -37.62 37.07
N SER A 201 -16.70 -37.73 38.30
CA SER A 201 -18.09 -37.47 38.69
C SER A 201 -18.51 -36.02 38.41
N LYS A 202 -19.78 -35.83 38.05
CA LYS A 202 -20.37 -34.58 37.54
C LYS A 202 -20.64 -33.49 38.60
N GLU A 203 -20.12 -33.62 39.82
CA GLU A 203 -20.45 -32.70 40.92
C GLU A 203 -19.33 -31.72 41.28
N THR A 204 -18.08 -31.98 40.91
CA THR A 204 -16.93 -31.12 41.25
C THR A 204 -16.58 -30.05 40.21
N ILE A 205 -17.32 -29.94 39.10
CA ILE A 205 -17.09 -28.93 38.04
C ILE A 205 -17.99 -27.68 38.20
N LYS A 206 -18.95 -27.71 39.14
CA LYS A 206 -19.88 -26.58 39.34
C LYS A 206 -19.33 -25.46 40.23
N GLU A 207 -18.33 -25.70 41.06
CA GLU A 207 -17.84 -24.66 42.01
C GLU A 207 -16.60 -23.89 41.55
N VAL A 208 -15.80 -24.40 40.60
CA VAL A 208 -14.60 -23.68 40.14
C VAL A 208 -14.90 -22.65 39.03
N ASN A 209 -16.05 -22.77 38.36
CA ASN A 209 -16.47 -21.82 37.32
C ASN A 209 -17.29 -20.63 37.85
N GLN A 210 -17.53 -20.56 39.17
CA GLN A 210 -18.41 -19.55 39.78
C GLN A 210 -17.68 -18.27 40.24
N THR A 211 -16.34 -18.20 40.15
CA THR A 211 -15.56 -16.98 40.49
C THR A 211 -15.17 -16.11 39.30
N LEU A 212 -15.54 -16.46 38.05
CA LEU A 212 -15.18 -15.67 36.86
C LEU A 212 -16.35 -15.26 35.95
N SER A 213 -17.60 -15.52 36.36
CA SER A 213 -18.80 -15.21 35.55
C SER A 213 -19.67 -14.12 36.20
N GLY A 214 -19.05 -13.01 36.59
CA GLY A 214 -19.71 -11.87 37.24
C GLY A 214 -19.51 -10.54 36.52
N SER A 215 -19.73 -10.45 35.21
CA SER A 215 -20.32 -9.24 34.57
C SER A 215 -20.45 -9.43 33.06
N THR A 216 -21.65 -9.21 32.55
CA THR A 216 -21.97 -9.10 31.12
C THR A 216 -21.48 -7.77 30.54
N GLY A 217 -20.21 -7.45 30.76
CA GLY A 217 -19.50 -6.35 30.12
C GLY A 217 -18.63 -6.90 28.99
N LYS A 218 -18.76 -6.34 27.78
CA LYS A 218 -17.90 -6.58 26.60
C LYS A 218 -16.51 -7.09 26.99
N ILE A 219 -16.27 -8.40 26.81
CA ILE A 219 -14.98 -9.04 27.12
C ILE A 219 -13.92 -8.35 26.26
N ARG A 220 -13.12 -7.48 26.89
CA ARG A 220 -11.97 -6.87 26.22
C ARG A 220 -10.97 -7.99 25.96
N PRO A 221 -10.33 -8.02 24.78
CA PRO A 221 -9.26 -8.98 24.55
C PRO A 221 -8.22 -8.86 25.67
N PRO A 222 -7.62 -9.99 26.08
CA PRO A 222 -6.64 -9.99 27.17
C PRO A 222 -5.56 -8.97 26.84
N ARG A 223 -5.26 -8.10 27.80
CA ARG A 223 -4.17 -7.12 27.68
C ARG A 223 -2.86 -7.90 27.67
N VAL A 224 -2.34 -8.19 26.47
CA VAL A 224 -1.01 -8.76 26.31
C VAL A 224 0.00 -7.66 26.57
N SER A 225 0.54 -7.62 27.79
CA SER A 225 1.72 -6.80 28.09
C SER A 225 2.95 -7.58 27.64
N VAL A 226 3.52 -7.18 26.51
CA VAL A 226 4.82 -7.71 26.05
C VAL A 226 5.90 -6.93 26.79
N SER A 227 6.53 -7.56 27.77
CA SER A 227 7.72 -7.01 28.42
C SER A 227 8.92 -7.24 27.52
N TYR A 228 9.33 -6.21 26.78
CA TYR A 228 10.60 -6.24 26.06
C TYR A 228 11.76 -6.05 27.03
N PRO A 229 12.86 -6.83 26.91
CA PRO A 229 14.07 -6.59 27.66
C PRO A 229 14.58 -5.15 27.52
N ILE A 230 15.07 -4.57 28.62
CA ILE A 230 15.52 -3.17 28.68
C ILE A 230 16.62 -2.88 27.63
N GLU A 231 17.50 -3.85 27.38
CA GLU A 231 18.59 -3.73 26.41
C GLU A 231 18.08 -3.66 24.96
N GLU A 232 17.09 -4.47 24.62
CA GLU A 232 16.47 -4.44 23.30
C GLU A 232 15.76 -3.10 23.07
N ASN A 233 15.04 -2.61 24.08
CA ASN A 233 14.41 -1.28 24.02
C ASN A 233 15.43 -0.15 23.81
N LYS A 234 16.61 -0.22 24.45
CA LYS A 234 17.70 0.75 24.24
C LYS A 234 18.21 0.71 22.79
N LYS A 235 18.42 -0.48 22.22
CA LYS A 235 18.85 -0.65 20.82
C LYS A 235 17.80 -0.10 19.85
N VAL A 236 16.52 -0.44 20.06
CA VAL A 236 15.41 0.08 19.23
C VAL A 236 15.30 1.60 19.33
N ALA A 237 15.49 2.18 20.52
CA ALA A 237 15.51 3.62 20.70
C ALA A 237 16.66 4.30 19.97
N ALA A 238 17.87 3.72 20.01
CA ALA A 238 19.03 4.21 19.27
C ALA A 238 18.80 4.19 17.76
N ILE A 239 18.23 3.10 17.23
CA ILE A 239 17.88 2.99 15.80
C ILE A 239 16.85 4.04 15.40
N ARG A 240 15.81 4.27 16.24
CA ARG A 240 14.81 5.31 15.99
C ARG A 240 15.42 6.71 15.96
N LYS A 241 16.38 6.98 16.86
CA LYS A 241 17.12 8.24 16.89
C LYS A 241 17.95 8.40 15.62
N GLN A 242 18.77 7.41 15.27
CA GLN A 242 19.59 7.43 14.06
C GLN A 242 18.76 7.68 12.80
N ARG A 243 17.59 7.03 12.67
CA ARG A 243 16.68 7.26 11.54
C ARG A 243 16.13 8.69 11.50
N ARG A 244 15.81 9.27 12.67
CA ARG A 244 15.34 10.65 12.77
C ARG A 244 16.45 11.62 12.32
N ASP A 245 17.64 11.42 12.84
CA ASP A 245 18.81 12.26 12.55
C ASP A 245 19.17 12.17 11.04
N ALA A 246 19.09 10.98 10.44
CA ALA A 246 19.29 10.78 8.99
C ALA A 246 18.26 11.54 8.14
N ILE A 247 16.98 11.47 8.49
CA ILE A 247 15.91 12.21 7.78
C ILE A 247 16.11 13.73 7.94
N GLU A 248 16.56 14.18 9.10
CA GLU A 248 16.85 15.60 9.34
C GLU A 248 18.06 16.08 8.51
N ALA A 249 19.11 15.26 8.43
CA ALA A 249 20.28 15.51 7.59
C ALA A 249 19.90 15.62 6.10
N GLU A 250 19.08 14.69 5.59
CA GLU A 250 18.58 14.72 4.21
C GLU A 250 17.77 16.01 3.93
N LYS A 251 16.87 16.39 4.84
CA LYS A 251 16.12 17.65 4.72
C LYS A 251 17.03 18.87 4.73
N ARG A 252 18.08 18.86 5.57
CA ARG A 252 19.06 19.94 5.62
C ARG A 252 19.84 20.04 4.31
N GLN A 253 20.28 18.92 3.76
CA GLN A 253 20.95 18.87 2.46
C GLN A 253 20.06 19.45 1.36
N LYS A 254 18.79 19.01 1.27
CA LYS A 254 17.85 19.53 0.29
C LYS A 254 17.65 21.05 0.40
N ARG A 255 17.55 21.60 1.61
CA ARG A 255 17.48 23.06 1.80
C ARG A 255 18.72 23.78 1.28
N LEU A 256 19.91 23.18 1.44
CA LEU A 256 21.15 23.75 0.91
C LEU A 256 21.17 23.71 -0.62
N GLU A 257 20.73 22.61 -1.23
CA GLU A 257 20.57 22.49 -2.69
C GLU A 257 19.61 23.55 -3.23
N ASP A 258 18.46 23.73 -2.58
CA ASP A 258 17.49 24.77 -2.93
C ASP A 258 18.10 26.18 -2.82
N LEU A 259 18.92 26.45 -1.81
CA LEU A 259 19.63 27.72 -1.66
C LEU A 259 20.69 27.95 -2.74
N VAL A 260 21.43 26.91 -3.13
CA VAL A 260 22.39 26.99 -4.25
C VAL A 260 21.65 27.26 -5.56
N ASN A 261 20.50 26.61 -5.78
CA ASN A 261 19.66 26.87 -6.94
C ASN A 261 19.12 28.31 -6.93
N LEU A 262 18.71 28.82 -5.77
CA LEU A 262 18.28 30.20 -5.59
C LEU A 262 19.41 31.19 -5.91
N TYR A 263 20.63 30.92 -5.41
CA TYR A 263 21.81 31.71 -5.72
C TYR A 263 22.08 31.75 -7.23
N HIS A 264 22.02 30.60 -7.90
CA HIS A 264 22.19 30.53 -9.35
C HIS A 264 21.09 31.23 -10.14
N SER A 265 19.88 31.29 -9.59
CA SER A 265 18.72 31.98 -10.16
C SER A 265 18.71 33.48 -9.84
N SER A 266 19.49 33.92 -8.84
CA SER A 266 19.52 35.31 -8.41
C SER A 266 20.06 36.27 -9.47
N SER A 267 20.84 35.77 -10.44
CA SER A 267 21.26 36.55 -11.61
C SER A 267 20.09 37.04 -12.47
N ASN A 268 18.94 36.38 -12.36
CA ASN A 268 17.72 36.73 -13.09
C ASN A 268 16.76 37.58 -12.26
N PHE A 269 17.09 37.89 -11.01
CA PHE A 269 16.24 38.74 -10.18
C PHE A 269 16.23 40.17 -10.68
N ILE A 270 15.06 40.79 -10.61
CA ILE A 270 14.87 42.16 -11.07
C ILE A 270 15.34 43.11 -9.98
N THR A 271 16.30 43.95 -10.33
CA THR A 271 16.78 45.10 -9.56
C THR A 271 16.36 46.37 -10.29
N LEU A 272 16.40 47.52 -9.61
CA LEU A 272 16.07 48.81 -10.26
C LEU A 272 16.97 49.08 -11.46
N ASP A 273 18.23 48.67 -11.39
CA ASP A 273 19.22 48.89 -12.45
C ASP A 273 19.01 47.99 -13.69
N ASN A 274 18.37 46.82 -13.53
CA ASN A 274 18.17 45.86 -14.62
C ASN A 274 16.72 45.80 -15.12
N LEU A 275 15.82 46.57 -14.51
CA LEU A 275 14.38 46.54 -14.77
C LEU A 275 14.07 46.90 -16.23
N ASP A 276 14.62 48.01 -16.72
CA ASP A 276 14.36 48.48 -18.09
C ASP A 276 14.89 47.49 -19.13
N TYR A 277 16.08 46.93 -18.89
CA TYR A 277 16.64 45.88 -19.74
C TYR A 277 15.72 44.65 -19.79
N LYS A 278 15.25 44.16 -18.65
CA LYS A 278 14.35 43.00 -18.59
C LYS A 278 12.99 43.27 -19.21
N ILE A 279 12.46 44.49 -19.08
CA ILE A 279 11.24 44.91 -19.77
C ILE A 279 11.45 44.87 -21.30
N SER A 280 12.57 45.41 -21.79
CA SER A 280 12.90 45.40 -23.22
C SER A 280 13.10 43.98 -23.75
N GLU A 281 13.80 43.11 -23.00
CA GLU A 281 14.00 41.69 -23.32
C GLU A 281 12.67 40.95 -23.37
N PHE A 282 11.78 41.20 -22.40
CA PHE A 282 10.44 40.64 -22.38
C PHE A 282 9.63 41.08 -23.59
N PHE A 283 9.54 42.38 -23.90
CA PHE A 283 8.76 42.84 -25.06
C PHE A 283 9.37 42.42 -26.41
N SER A 284 10.69 42.21 -26.48
CA SER A 284 11.36 41.69 -27.67
C SER A 284 11.11 40.19 -27.88
N SER A 285 10.88 39.44 -26.79
CA SER A 285 10.60 37.99 -26.82
C SER A 285 9.11 37.64 -26.74
N ALA A 286 8.26 38.59 -26.33
CA ALA A 286 6.82 38.39 -26.11
C ALA A 286 6.02 38.12 -27.39
N SER A 287 6.60 38.25 -28.59
CA SER A 287 5.93 37.87 -29.83
C SER A 287 5.65 36.37 -29.92
N ASP A 288 6.39 35.53 -29.17
CA ASP A 288 6.30 34.05 -29.24
C ASP A 288 5.84 33.38 -27.94
N THR A 289 5.43 34.13 -26.90
CA THR A 289 4.86 33.51 -25.70
C THR A 289 3.41 33.10 -25.96
N ASN A 290 3.22 32.05 -26.75
CA ASN A 290 1.96 31.33 -26.82
C ASN A 290 1.70 30.71 -25.45
N TYR A 291 0.76 31.29 -24.71
CA TYR A 291 0.22 30.66 -23.52
C TYR A 291 -0.48 29.38 -23.97
N MET A 292 0.20 28.26 -23.77
CA MET A 292 -0.32 26.96 -24.16
C MET A 292 -1.61 26.70 -23.39
N THR A 293 -2.74 26.69 -24.10
CA THR A 293 -4.04 26.49 -23.48
C THR A 293 -4.16 25.05 -22.97
N LEU A 294 -5.09 24.79 -22.04
CA LEU A 294 -5.35 23.42 -21.56
C LEU A 294 -5.68 22.48 -22.72
N ASP A 295 -6.46 22.98 -23.70
CA ASP A 295 -6.85 22.22 -24.88
C ASP A 295 -5.64 21.92 -25.76
N GLU A 296 -4.74 22.88 -25.99
CA GLU A 296 -3.47 22.63 -26.68
C GLU A 296 -2.57 21.63 -25.95
N LEU A 297 -2.60 21.60 -24.61
CA LEU A 297 -1.85 20.62 -23.81
C LEU A 297 -2.44 19.21 -23.94
N ILE A 298 -3.76 19.11 -23.99
CA ILE A 298 -4.46 17.85 -24.23
C ILE A 298 -4.22 17.38 -25.67
N VAL A 299 -4.29 18.27 -26.64
CA VAL A 299 -4.02 17.99 -28.06
C VAL A 299 -2.58 17.56 -28.25
N SER A 300 -1.60 18.33 -27.75
CA SER A 300 -0.18 17.97 -27.76
C SER A 300 0.09 16.61 -27.11
N ARG A 301 -0.57 16.31 -25.98
CA ARG A 301 -0.47 15.00 -25.33
C ARG A 301 -1.06 13.87 -26.17
N ASN A 302 -2.19 14.12 -26.83
CA ASN A 302 -2.90 13.10 -27.63
C ASN A 302 -2.24 12.88 -29.00
N GLU A 303 -1.83 13.94 -29.69
CA GLU A 303 -1.18 13.92 -31.00
C GLU A 303 0.23 13.33 -30.92
N ASN A 304 1.00 13.72 -29.90
CA ASN A 304 2.28 13.07 -29.65
C ASN A 304 2.11 11.71 -28.96
N GLY A 305 0.88 11.25 -28.65
CA GLY A 305 0.66 9.96 -28.00
C GLY A 305 1.34 9.79 -26.64
N GLY A 306 1.64 10.90 -25.95
CA GLY A 306 2.48 10.93 -24.75
C GLY A 306 3.99 10.84 -25.01
N LEU A 307 4.43 10.92 -26.27
CA LEU A 307 5.84 11.11 -26.61
C LEU A 307 6.31 12.48 -26.13
N ILE A 308 7.51 12.47 -25.56
CA ILE A 308 8.17 13.63 -24.97
C ILE A 308 8.54 14.58 -26.12
N THR A 309 8.14 15.86 -26.05
CA THR A 309 8.50 16.84 -27.08
C THR A 309 10.02 17.02 -27.13
N PRO A 310 10.63 17.39 -28.28
CA PRO A 310 12.08 17.60 -28.35
C PRO A 310 12.61 18.59 -27.31
N SER A 311 11.86 19.67 -27.03
CA SER A 311 12.21 20.63 -25.98
C SER A 311 12.16 20.02 -24.58
N GLU A 312 11.15 19.19 -24.30
CA GLU A 312 11.08 18.47 -23.03
C GLU A 312 12.17 17.40 -22.91
N THR A 313 12.52 16.71 -24.00
CA THR A 313 13.66 15.76 -23.99
C THR A 313 14.95 16.49 -23.65
N LEU A 314 15.20 17.67 -24.24
CA LEU A 314 16.38 18.49 -23.94
C LEU A 314 16.39 18.94 -22.48
N ASN A 315 15.24 19.39 -21.95
CA ASN A 315 15.15 19.76 -20.54
C ASN A 315 15.45 18.56 -19.61
N ARG A 316 14.93 17.37 -19.94
CA ARG A 316 15.19 16.14 -19.18
C ARG A 316 16.64 15.69 -19.30
N THR A 317 17.27 15.79 -20.47
CA THR A 317 18.70 15.44 -20.62
C THR A 317 19.59 16.41 -19.84
N VAL A 318 19.29 17.71 -19.84
CA VAL A 318 19.98 18.70 -19.00
C VAL A 318 19.80 18.38 -17.52
N GLN A 319 18.59 18.04 -17.07
CA GLN A 319 18.33 17.63 -15.69
C GLN A 319 19.10 16.36 -15.29
N LEU A 320 19.12 15.35 -16.16
CA LEU A 320 19.87 14.12 -15.93
C LEU A 320 21.37 14.38 -15.89
N ARG A 321 21.90 15.17 -16.82
CA ARG A 321 23.31 15.57 -16.84
C ARG A 321 23.68 16.32 -15.56
N ASN A 322 22.82 17.22 -15.11
CA ASN A 322 22.98 17.94 -13.86
C ASN A 322 22.98 17.01 -12.64
N ALA A 323 22.06 16.05 -12.59
CA ALA A 323 22.02 15.06 -11.51
C ALA A 323 23.25 14.15 -11.48
N LEU A 324 23.79 13.77 -12.64
CA LEU A 324 24.99 12.92 -12.75
C LEU A 324 26.29 13.67 -12.42
N ASN A 325 26.38 14.93 -12.82
CA ASN A 325 27.59 15.74 -12.63
C ASN A 325 27.58 16.57 -11.33
N SER A 326 26.51 16.46 -10.54
CA SER A 326 26.23 17.28 -9.37
C SER A 326 26.30 18.78 -9.68
N THR A 327 25.71 19.18 -10.81
CA THR A 327 25.58 20.57 -11.29
C THR A 327 24.12 21.02 -11.29
N PHE A 328 23.87 22.32 -11.43
CA PHE A 328 22.52 22.91 -11.43
C PHE A 328 22.31 23.92 -12.57
N GLY A 329 21.05 24.10 -12.95
CA GLY A 329 20.61 25.09 -13.95
C GLY A 329 20.91 24.69 -15.41
N SER A 330 20.50 25.53 -16.35
CA SER A 330 20.69 25.28 -17.79
C SER A 330 22.16 25.29 -18.24
N ASN A 331 23.03 25.96 -17.48
CA ASN A 331 24.41 26.22 -17.86
C ASN A 331 25.41 25.37 -17.05
N GLU A 332 24.98 24.22 -16.52
CA GLU A 332 25.84 23.30 -15.75
C GLU A 332 26.61 24.00 -14.61
N LYS A 333 25.94 24.92 -13.90
CA LYS A 333 26.56 25.68 -12.82
C LYS A 333 26.96 24.76 -11.68
N ILE A 334 27.99 25.15 -10.93
CA ILE A 334 28.57 24.36 -9.84
C ILE A 334 27.51 24.01 -8.80
N GLY A 335 27.33 22.72 -8.48
CA GLY A 335 26.40 22.28 -7.45
C GLY A 335 27.01 22.13 -6.07
N LEU A 336 26.14 21.78 -5.11
CA LEU A 336 26.47 21.75 -3.69
C LEU A 336 27.67 20.85 -3.37
N GLU A 337 27.74 19.67 -3.96
CA GLU A 337 28.81 18.70 -3.69
C GLU A 337 30.19 19.26 -4.05
N ARG A 338 30.33 19.88 -5.22
CA ARG A 338 31.59 20.51 -5.65
C ARG A 338 31.96 21.71 -4.76
N ILE A 339 30.97 22.47 -4.27
CA ILE A 339 31.21 23.57 -3.33
C ILE A 339 31.75 23.01 -2.01
N ILE A 340 31.16 21.92 -1.50
CA ILE A 340 31.62 21.25 -0.28
C ILE A 340 33.03 20.68 -0.47
N GLU A 341 33.29 20.01 -1.59
CA GLU A 341 34.60 19.46 -1.92
C GLU A 341 35.68 20.56 -1.97
N TRP A 342 35.38 21.66 -2.67
CA TRP A 342 36.27 22.81 -2.76
C TRP A 342 36.53 23.45 -1.39
N SER A 343 35.49 23.61 -0.57
CA SER A 343 35.59 24.11 0.81
C SER A 343 36.48 23.22 1.68
N ASN A 344 36.29 21.90 1.61
CA ASN A 344 37.11 20.94 2.34
C ASN A 344 38.56 20.94 1.88
N LYS A 345 38.81 21.09 0.57
CA LYS A 345 40.17 21.20 0.01
C LYS A 345 40.86 22.47 0.48
N LYS A 346 40.15 23.60 0.52
CA LYS A 346 40.68 24.87 1.03
C LYS A 346 41.05 24.77 2.51
N ASN A 347 40.17 24.22 3.34
CA ASN A 347 40.43 24.02 4.77
C ASN A 347 41.65 23.11 5.05
N LYS A 348 41.97 22.18 4.14
CA LYS A 348 43.17 21.34 4.23
C LYS A 348 44.46 22.04 3.79
N LEU A 349 44.36 23.09 2.99
CA LEU A 349 45.52 23.90 2.56
C LEU A 349 45.85 24.98 3.59
N ASP A 350 44.84 25.46 4.30
CA ASP A 350 44.97 26.48 5.34
C ASP A 350 45.38 25.90 6.71
N ALA A 351 45.38 24.57 6.87
CA ALA A 351 45.79 23.83 8.07
C ALA A 351 47.15 23.14 7.84
#